data_AF-A0A9N8EYR7-F1
#
_entry.id   AF-A0A9N8EYR7-F1
#
_cell.length_a   1.000
_cell.length_b   1.000
_cell.length_c   1.000
_cell.angle_alpha   90.00
_cell.angle_beta   90.00
_cell.angle_gamma   90.00
#
_symmetry.space_group_name_H-M   'P 1'
#
loop_
_entity.id
_entity.type
_entity.pdbx_description
1 polymer ?
#
loop_
_entity_poly.entity_id
_entity_poly.type
_entity_poly.pdbx_seq_one_letter_code
_entity_poly.pdbx_strand_id
1 'polypeptide(L)'
;MKRQPKDEDTNEHFGFGDSSLRKLWVPSNNSEEGKGKDYQNKSKTRLSGAQQPKSAPVYITIGPPCAGKTSALRMQLEQDGYDPDLVLLNQKKKSSSEEIKTEVALDEQSNVYQRIPLAGFLFPATRLDPQLANTTLDDSGTTVRDRLCSPSTPRLESTDAEIRNIILRVAGRMTPQEFADRAREQALQAGDTVKFFRDRRMQIAEDLIVAVERVSVQAVGEILFQMQLQQEDAGSDVALTTTTGDVSVNELPYHDKDETTMSSPSSSSLPEHNLTAVTNATSAQLLSARALIRTPYVDLFVPHAIFSSGGGLDRAELQLQELLTNLPPTTPVSWGNTNTKPAEYVAALRAAQTAGRPVKFIAWGVSPFLPYVSRQELLRRTVSKFRNTGRYIPAGAVGAAAGRVEWLIREAAKEVGKLLDGEIAMNENDSRQDDDATALDNNYRSEDEHKFNVAFAALAGFAMDEEGRVVRIAQPRTPNQRFHSKKGKGRNKKDSKDRRKVRA
;
A
#
# COMPACT_ATOMS: atom_id res chain seq x y z
N MET A 1 45.20 -8.60 41.75
CA MET A 1 45.18 -9.24 40.42
C MET A 1 45.06 -8.16 39.36
N LYS A 2 46.14 -7.93 38.62
CA LYS A 2 46.29 -6.87 37.60
C LYS A 2 45.67 -7.35 36.29
N ARG A 3 44.81 -6.53 35.68
CA ARG A 3 44.29 -6.72 34.32
C ARG A 3 45.31 -6.16 33.32
N GLN A 4 45.67 -6.95 32.32
CA GLN A 4 46.41 -6.51 31.14
C GLN A 4 45.45 -6.13 30.01
N PRO A 5 45.80 -5.17 29.13
CA PRO A 5 45.10 -4.92 27.89
C PRO A 5 45.71 -5.77 26.75
N LYS A 6 44.88 -6.14 25.78
CA LYS A 6 45.34 -6.61 24.47
C LYS A 6 44.86 -5.61 23.42
N ASP A 7 45.85 -4.95 22.83
CA ASP A 7 45.79 -4.36 21.50
C ASP A 7 45.90 -5.50 20.47
N GLU A 8 45.25 -5.35 19.31
CA GLU A 8 45.92 -5.47 18.00
C GLU A 8 44.94 -5.12 16.86
N ASP A 9 45.36 -4.07 16.15
CA ASP A 9 44.83 -3.57 14.89
C ASP A 9 45.19 -4.51 13.73
N THR A 10 44.25 -4.72 12.79
CA THR A 10 44.60 -4.96 11.39
C THR A 10 43.66 -4.14 10.50
N ASN A 11 44.26 -3.11 9.90
CA ASN A 11 43.66 -2.11 9.05
C ASN A 11 44.04 -2.45 7.59
N GLU A 12 43.11 -3.04 6.82
CA GLU A 12 43.32 -3.27 5.39
C GLU A 12 42.69 -2.13 4.57
N HIS A 13 43.56 -1.26 4.09
CA HIS A 13 43.29 -0.24 3.07
C HIS A 13 43.20 -0.89 1.68
N PHE A 14 42.01 -0.92 1.08
CA PHE A 14 41.85 -1.11 -0.36
C PHE A 14 41.55 0.23 -1.02
N GLY A 15 42.56 0.79 -1.68
CA GLY A 15 42.42 1.91 -2.60
C GLY A 15 41.94 1.41 -3.97
N PHE A 16 40.86 2.00 -4.48
CA PHE A 16 40.50 1.86 -5.89
C PHE A 16 40.72 3.18 -6.62
N GLY A 17 41.57 3.10 -7.62
CA GLY A 17 42.03 4.19 -8.46
C GLY A 17 40.96 4.70 -9.43
N ASP A 18 41.06 5.99 -9.64
CA ASP A 18 40.45 6.78 -10.70
C ASP A 18 41.05 6.39 -12.06
N SER A 19 40.20 6.09 -13.05
CA SER A 19 40.58 6.17 -14.46
C SER A 19 39.34 6.36 -15.35
N SER A 20 39.07 7.62 -15.65
CA SER A 20 38.92 8.15 -17.02
C SER A 20 38.74 7.12 -18.13
N LEU A 21 37.58 7.13 -18.81
CA LEU A 21 37.50 6.95 -20.27
C LEU A 21 36.13 7.42 -20.79
N ARG A 22 36.12 8.65 -21.32
CA ARG A 22 35.11 9.16 -22.26
C ARG A 22 35.34 8.51 -23.63
N LYS A 23 34.31 7.91 -24.22
CA LYS A 23 34.13 7.76 -25.68
C LYS A 23 32.62 7.80 -25.94
N LEU A 24 32.07 8.94 -26.37
CA LEU A 24 31.78 9.29 -27.77
C LEU A 24 31.08 8.14 -28.52
N TRP A 25 29.76 8.20 -28.55
CA TRP A 25 28.93 7.41 -29.46
C TRP A 25 28.23 8.38 -30.42
N VAL A 26 28.52 8.22 -31.70
CA VAL A 26 27.91 8.92 -32.85
C VAL A 26 27.22 7.83 -33.68
N PRO A 27 25.92 7.90 -33.95
CA PRO A 27 25.32 7.06 -34.96
C PRO A 27 25.41 7.75 -36.32
N SER A 28 26.16 7.11 -37.22
CA SER A 28 26.21 7.41 -38.65
C SER A 28 24.89 7.08 -39.33
N ASN A 29 24.41 8.02 -40.15
CA ASN A 29 23.44 7.78 -41.20
C ASN A 29 23.99 6.81 -42.22
N ASN A 30 23.22 5.80 -42.61
CA ASN A 30 23.37 5.14 -43.91
C ASN A 30 22.02 5.00 -44.60
N SER A 31 22.06 5.50 -45.83
CA SER A 31 21.11 5.44 -46.94
C SER A 31 21.11 4.07 -47.62
N GLU A 32 19.94 3.66 -48.13
CA GLU A 32 19.73 2.86 -49.36
C GLU A 32 18.20 2.79 -49.59
N GLU A 33 17.63 3.57 -50.52
CA GLU A 33 17.40 3.27 -51.95
C GLU A 33 16.76 1.90 -52.25
N GLY A 34 15.46 1.93 -52.56
CA GLY A 34 14.71 0.84 -53.18
C GLY A 34 13.43 1.36 -53.84
N LYS A 35 13.45 1.54 -55.17
CA LYS A 35 12.35 2.02 -56.02
C LYS A 35 11.36 0.89 -56.35
N GLY A 36 10.06 1.20 -56.37
CA GLY A 36 9.01 0.26 -56.83
C GLY A 36 7.58 0.80 -56.87
N LYS A 37 7.32 1.68 -57.85
CA LYS A 37 6.08 2.12 -58.54
C LYS A 37 4.66 1.72 -58.08
N ASP A 38 3.84 2.78 -58.05
CA ASP A 38 2.46 2.95 -58.55
C ASP A 38 1.28 2.20 -57.90
N TYR A 39 0.46 2.93 -57.13
CA TYR A 39 -0.98 3.09 -57.40
C TYR A 39 -1.50 4.37 -56.75
N GLN A 40 -2.00 5.29 -57.59
CA GLN A 40 -2.66 6.52 -57.16
C GLN A 40 -4.05 6.20 -56.59
N ASN A 41 -4.31 6.63 -55.36
CA ASN A 41 -5.63 7.15 -55.00
C ASN A 41 -5.49 8.26 -53.94
N LYS A 42 -5.90 9.47 -54.35
CA LYS A 42 -5.78 10.72 -53.62
C LYS A 42 -6.87 10.82 -52.56
N SER A 43 -6.53 10.54 -51.31
CA SER A 43 -7.10 11.22 -50.14
C SER A 43 -5.96 11.94 -49.44
N LYS A 44 -5.97 13.28 -49.54
CA LYS A 44 -5.06 14.19 -48.84
C LYS A 44 -5.38 14.17 -47.35
N THR A 45 -5.01 13.09 -46.66
CA THR A 45 -4.82 13.10 -45.21
C THR A 45 -3.41 13.63 -45.00
N ARG A 46 -3.29 14.79 -44.34
CA ARG A 46 -2.00 15.35 -43.95
C ARG A 46 -1.23 14.26 -43.21
N LEU A 47 -0.11 13.81 -43.77
CA LEU A 47 0.93 13.07 -43.07
C LEU A 47 1.46 14.01 -41.98
N SER A 48 0.79 14.01 -40.83
CA SER A 48 1.38 14.43 -39.58
C SER A 48 2.69 13.64 -39.43
N GLY A 49 3.79 14.34 -39.18
CA GLY A 49 5.08 13.70 -38.95
C GLY A 49 4.90 12.56 -37.94
N ALA A 50 5.43 11.39 -38.26
CA ALA A 50 5.31 10.19 -37.44
C ALA A 50 5.73 10.51 -36.01
N GLN A 51 4.76 10.84 -35.15
CA GLN A 51 4.98 11.02 -33.73
C GLN A 51 5.49 9.68 -33.24
N GLN A 52 6.74 9.65 -32.76
CA GLN A 52 7.28 8.43 -32.18
C GLN A 52 6.29 7.93 -31.12
N PRO A 53 6.07 6.61 -31.05
CA PRO A 53 5.12 6.05 -30.09
C PRO A 53 5.50 6.54 -28.69
N LYS A 54 4.57 7.26 -28.05
CA LYS A 54 4.78 7.83 -26.71
C LYS A 54 5.06 6.69 -25.76
N SER A 55 6.23 6.72 -25.11
CA SER A 55 6.62 5.71 -24.11
C SER A 55 5.59 5.69 -22.97
N ALA A 56 5.13 4.51 -22.57
CA ALA A 56 4.22 4.32 -21.46
C ALA A 56 4.87 4.76 -20.13
N PRO A 57 4.09 5.22 -19.16
CA PRO A 57 4.62 5.75 -17.91
C PRO A 57 5.09 4.67 -16.94
N VAL A 58 5.91 5.09 -15.99
CA VAL A 58 6.17 4.40 -14.73
C VAL A 58 5.22 4.96 -13.67
N TYR A 59 4.30 4.13 -13.17
CA TYR A 59 3.36 4.51 -12.13
C TYR A 59 4.00 4.35 -10.74
N ILE A 60 3.93 5.38 -9.91
CA ILE A 60 4.44 5.33 -8.53
C ILE A 60 3.28 5.51 -7.56
N THR A 61 3.01 4.50 -6.74
CA THR A 61 1.92 4.59 -5.74
C THR A 61 2.43 5.15 -4.41
N ILE A 62 1.76 6.17 -3.87
CA ILE A 62 2.07 6.80 -2.58
C ILE A 62 0.84 6.68 -1.68
N GLY A 63 0.96 5.97 -0.56
CA GLY A 63 -0.15 5.83 0.36
C GLY A 63 0.12 4.84 1.50
N PRO A 64 -0.60 4.98 2.62
CA PRO A 64 -0.45 4.06 3.73
C PRO A 64 -0.86 2.63 3.33
N PRO A 65 -0.49 1.63 4.15
CA PRO A 65 -0.99 0.28 3.96
C PRO A 65 -2.52 0.23 3.94
N CYS A 66 -3.10 -0.66 3.15
CA CYS A 66 -4.56 -0.84 3.02
C CYS A 66 -5.35 0.39 2.50
N ALA A 67 -4.69 1.40 1.94
CA ALA A 67 -5.34 2.55 1.32
C ALA A 67 -6.12 2.23 0.03
N GLY A 68 -5.91 1.05 -0.58
CA GLY A 68 -6.51 0.69 -1.86
C GLY A 68 -5.61 0.97 -3.07
N LYS A 69 -4.30 1.05 -2.88
CA LYS A 69 -3.31 1.42 -3.92
C LYS A 69 -3.40 0.57 -5.18
N THR A 70 -3.47 -0.75 -5.06
CA THR A 70 -3.59 -1.67 -6.22
C THR A 70 -4.89 -1.45 -6.98
N SER A 71 -6.01 -1.20 -6.28
CA SER A 71 -7.29 -0.87 -6.91
C SER A 71 -7.24 0.49 -7.61
N ALA A 72 -6.59 1.49 -7.01
CA ALA A 72 -6.40 2.80 -7.62
C ALA A 72 -5.52 2.72 -8.87
N LEU A 73 -4.45 1.92 -8.81
CA LEU A 73 -3.57 1.66 -9.94
C LEU A 73 -4.32 0.97 -11.09
N ARG A 74 -5.19 -0.02 -10.80
CA ARG A 74 -6.07 -0.65 -11.80
C ARG A 74 -6.93 0.39 -12.52
N MET A 75 -7.65 1.22 -11.76
CA MET A 75 -8.51 2.26 -12.33
C MET A 75 -7.70 3.29 -13.15
N GLN A 76 -6.50 3.64 -12.70
CA GLN A 76 -5.63 4.56 -13.42
C GLN A 76 -5.13 3.97 -14.74
N LEU A 77 -4.75 2.69 -14.75
CA LEU A 77 -4.32 1.98 -15.96
C LEU A 77 -5.46 1.92 -16.99
N GLU A 78 -6.67 1.57 -16.55
CA GLU A 78 -7.86 1.56 -17.39
C GLU A 78 -8.14 2.95 -18.00
N GLN A 79 -8.07 4.01 -17.19
CA GLN A 79 -8.27 5.38 -17.66
C GLN A 79 -7.22 5.79 -18.71
N ASP A 80 -5.97 5.35 -18.54
CA ASP A 80 -4.88 5.66 -19.45
C ASP A 80 -4.86 4.73 -20.69
N GLY A 81 -5.87 3.85 -20.85
CA GLY A 81 -6.05 2.98 -22.01
C GLY A 81 -5.22 1.69 -21.98
N TYR A 82 -4.71 1.31 -20.80
CA TYR A 82 -3.98 0.06 -20.60
C TYR A 82 -4.89 -1.01 -20.02
N ASP A 83 -4.67 -2.26 -20.41
CA ASP A 83 -5.33 -3.41 -19.78
C ASP A 83 -4.68 -3.66 -18.40
N PRO A 84 -5.41 -3.44 -17.30
CA PRO A 84 -4.86 -3.61 -15.97
C PRO A 84 -4.51 -5.06 -15.65
N ASP A 85 -5.14 -6.04 -16.27
CA ASP A 85 -4.86 -7.45 -16.01
C ASP A 85 -3.59 -7.90 -16.75
N LEU A 86 -3.23 -7.24 -17.85
CA LEU A 86 -1.90 -7.41 -18.45
C LEU A 86 -0.77 -6.83 -17.58
N VAL A 87 -1.07 -5.82 -16.76
CA VAL A 87 -0.07 -5.04 -16.00
C VAL A 87 0.00 -5.45 -14.51
N LEU A 88 -1.11 -5.87 -13.92
CA LEU A 88 -1.21 -6.22 -12.51
C LEU A 88 -1.34 -7.72 -12.28
N LEU A 89 -1.97 -8.44 -13.20
CA LEU A 89 -2.04 -9.89 -13.09
C LEU A 89 -0.78 -10.52 -13.66
N ASN A 90 -0.21 -11.38 -12.83
CA ASN A 90 0.83 -12.32 -13.19
C ASN A 90 0.33 -13.22 -14.33
N GLN A 91 0.54 -12.81 -15.58
CA GLN A 91 0.23 -13.68 -16.70
C GLN A 91 1.24 -14.82 -16.68
N LYS A 92 0.79 -15.99 -16.21
CA LYS A 92 1.41 -17.26 -16.58
C LYS A 92 1.31 -17.38 -18.10
N LYS A 93 2.39 -17.08 -18.81
CA LYS A 93 2.49 -17.44 -20.23
C LYS A 93 2.25 -18.93 -20.34
N LYS A 94 1.23 -19.33 -21.12
CA LYS A 94 0.86 -20.73 -21.34
C LYS A 94 1.98 -21.60 -21.94
N SER A 95 3.07 -21.00 -22.43
CA SER A 95 4.15 -21.69 -23.15
C SER A 95 5.55 -21.53 -22.55
N SER A 96 5.75 -20.70 -21.52
CA SER A 96 7.04 -20.55 -20.83
C SER A 96 6.79 -20.40 -19.34
N SER A 97 7.47 -21.19 -18.52
CA SER A 97 7.32 -21.21 -17.06
C SER A 97 7.68 -19.89 -16.35
N GLU A 98 8.11 -18.85 -17.09
CA GLU A 98 8.49 -17.56 -16.54
C GLU A 98 7.31 -16.57 -16.51
N GLU A 99 6.99 -16.17 -15.29
CA GLU A 99 5.96 -15.20 -14.93
C GLU A 99 6.56 -13.79 -15.02
N ILE A 100 6.17 -13.01 -16.03
CA ILE A 100 6.63 -11.61 -16.16
C ILE A 100 5.72 -10.74 -15.30
N LYS A 101 6.25 -10.23 -14.20
CA LYS A 101 5.55 -9.27 -13.32
C LYS A 101 5.92 -7.85 -13.69
N THR A 102 4.95 -7.03 -14.07
CA THR A 102 5.15 -5.60 -14.37
C THR A 102 4.93 -4.68 -13.17
N GLU A 103 4.38 -5.20 -12.07
CA GLU A 103 4.34 -4.53 -10.77
C GLU A 103 5.50 -4.98 -9.89
N VAL A 104 6.27 -4.01 -9.38
CA VAL A 104 7.31 -4.25 -8.39
C VAL A 104 6.83 -3.75 -7.04
N ALA A 105 6.41 -4.66 -6.16
CA ALA A 105 5.98 -4.33 -4.81
C ALA A 105 7.00 -4.81 -3.76
N LEU A 106 7.38 -3.93 -2.83
CA LEU A 106 8.37 -4.23 -1.79
C LEU A 106 7.93 -5.33 -0.82
N ASP A 107 6.63 -5.44 -0.53
CA ASP A 107 6.09 -6.44 0.39
C ASP A 107 5.82 -7.80 -0.27
N GLU A 108 5.95 -7.88 -1.60
CA GLU A 108 5.83 -9.13 -2.35
C GLU A 108 7.18 -9.78 -2.63
N GLN A 109 8.26 -9.14 -2.19
CA GLN A 109 9.61 -9.70 -2.31
C GLN A 109 9.72 -11.00 -1.50
N SER A 110 10.53 -11.93 -2.00
CA SER A 110 10.78 -13.21 -1.34
C SER A 110 11.26 -13.00 0.10
N ASN A 111 10.86 -13.91 0.99
CA ASN A 111 11.23 -13.94 2.41
C ASN A 111 10.70 -12.78 3.27
N VAL A 112 9.97 -11.80 2.71
CA VAL A 112 9.35 -10.72 3.50
C VAL A 112 8.22 -11.23 4.39
N TYR A 113 7.53 -12.30 3.96
CA TYR A 113 6.52 -12.98 4.76
C TYR A 113 6.82 -14.47 4.84
N GLN A 114 6.80 -15.02 6.05
CA GLN A 114 6.83 -16.45 6.30
C GLN A 114 5.42 -16.93 6.63
N ARG A 115 4.86 -17.83 5.82
CA ARG A 115 3.52 -18.38 6.06
C ARG A 115 3.57 -19.44 7.16
N ILE A 116 2.73 -19.29 8.19
CA ILE A 116 2.67 -20.15 9.38
C ILE A 116 1.25 -20.65 9.59
N PRO A 117 1.01 -21.95 9.85
CA PRO A 117 -0.32 -22.43 10.22
C PRO A 117 -0.86 -21.67 11.44
N LEU A 118 -2.12 -21.24 11.40
CA LEU A 118 -2.76 -20.46 12.45
C LEU A 118 -2.64 -21.13 13.83
N ALA A 119 -2.79 -22.46 13.88
CA ALA A 119 -2.61 -23.24 15.10
C ALA A 119 -1.16 -23.21 15.62
N GLY A 120 -0.17 -23.29 14.73
CA GLY A 120 1.25 -23.17 15.06
C GLY A 120 1.63 -21.76 15.53
N PHE A 121 0.96 -20.72 15.00
CA PHE A 121 1.18 -19.35 15.46
C PHE A 121 0.60 -19.09 16.88
N LEU A 122 -0.58 -19.64 17.17
CA LEU A 122 -1.23 -19.53 18.48
C LEU A 122 -0.57 -20.39 19.55
N PHE A 123 -0.13 -21.60 19.19
CA PHE A 123 0.43 -22.59 20.12
C PHE A 123 1.78 -23.10 19.61
N PRO A 124 2.80 -22.23 19.52
CA PRO A 124 4.05 -22.56 18.86
C PRO A 124 4.81 -23.70 19.55
N ALA A 125 4.66 -23.86 20.86
CA ALA A 125 5.29 -24.95 21.61
C ALA A 125 4.75 -26.34 21.28
N THR A 126 3.48 -26.46 20.83
CA THR A 126 2.80 -27.76 20.68
C THR A 126 2.29 -28.04 19.27
N ARG A 127 2.15 -27.02 18.42
CA ARG A 127 1.51 -27.13 17.10
C ARG A 127 2.38 -26.61 15.95
N LEU A 128 3.58 -26.10 16.22
CA LEU A 128 4.49 -25.66 15.17
C LEU A 128 5.29 -26.85 14.65
N ASP A 129 5.20 -27.09 13.35
CA ASP A 129 5.97 -28.14 12.68
C ASP A 129 7.49 -27.92 12.88
N PRO A 130 8.29 -28.94 13.24
CA PRO A 130 9.72 -28.78 13.49
C PRO A 130 10.54 -28.25 12.31
N GLN A 131 10.19 -28.60 11.07
CA GLN A 131 10.92 -28.09 9.90
C GLN A 131 10.67 -26.60 9.74
N LEU A 132 9.40 -26.19 9.77
CA LEU A 132 9.02 -24.78 9.72
C LEU A 132 9.57 -23.99 10.92
N ALA A 133 9.58 -24.61 12.10
CA ALA A 133 10.09 -24.03 13.33
C ALA A 133 11.58 -23.65 13.22
N ASN A 134 12.35 -24.46 12.51
CA ASN A 134 13.79 -24.28 12.32
C ASN A 134 14.15 -23.41 11.10
N THR A 135 13.16 -22.95 10.33
CA THR A 135 13.41 -22.02 9.21
C THR A 135 13.99 -20.71 9.74
N THR A 136 15.15 -20.32 9.23
CA THR A 136 15.82 -19.05 9.54
C THR A 136 15.09 -17.90 8.86
N LEU A 137 14.76 -16.86 9.62
CA LEU A 137 14.04 -15.68 9.13
C LEU A 137 14.99 -14.66 8.52
N ASP A 138 16.23 -14.58 9.01
CA ASP A 138 17.22 -13.60 8.56
C ASP A 138 18.65 -14.13 8.75
N ASP A 139 19.62 -13.33 8.29
CA ASP A 139 21.04 -13.67 8.31
C ASP A 139 21.61 -13.78 9.74
N SER A 140 20.86 -13.35 10.77
CA SER A 140 21.25 -13.52 12.16
C SER A 140 21.09 -14.96 12.66
N GLY A 141 20.42 -15.82 11.87
CA GLY A 141 20.09 -17.18 12.25
C GLY A 141 18.86 -17.30 13.16
N THR A 142 18.13 -16.19 13.39
CA THR A 142 16.87 -16.22 14.17
C THR A 142 15.86 -17.13 13.48
N THR A 143 15.37 -18.15 14.17
CA THR A 143 14.39 -19.08 13.62
C THR A 143 12.94 -18.64 13.85
N VAL A 144 11.99 -19.23 13.14
CA VAL A 144 10.54 -19.06 13.42
C VAL A 144 10.22 -19.43 14.87
N ARG A 145 10.82 -20.50 15.41
CA ARG A 145 10.63 -20.92 16.80
C ARG A 145 11.11 -19.85 17.78
N ASP A 146 12.32 -19.33 17.58
CA ASP A 146 12.90 -18.33 18.48
C ASP A 146 11.97 -17.12 18.56
N ARG A 147 11.51 -16.64 17.41
CA ARG A 147 10.59 -15.51 17.35
C ARG A 147 9.25 -15.78 18.05
N LEU A 148 8.64 -16.95 17.86
CA LEU A 148 7.31 -17.21 18.40
C LEU A 148 7.30 -17.65 19.88
N CYS A 149 8.35 -18.33 20.34
CA CYS A 149 8.42 -18.93 21.69
C CYS A 149 9.26 -18.10 22.67
N SER A 150 10.31 -17.46 22.21
CA SER A 150 11.27 -16.74 23.05
C SER A 150 11.74 -15.49 22.32
N PRO A 151 10.79 -14.59 22.02
CA PRO A 151 11.13 -13.41 21.27
C PRO A 151 12.22 -12.64 22.04
N SER A 152 13.33 -12.42 21.38
CA SER A 152 14.53 -11.77 21.94
C SER A 152 14.50 -10.25 21.73
N THR A 153 13.58 -9.78 20.89
CA THR A 153 13.45 -8.37 20.51
C THR A 153 12.08 -7.81 20.92
N PRO A 154 12.02 -6.85 21.86
CA PRO A 154 10.76 -6.27 22.36
C PRO A 154 9.83 -5.69 21.30
N ARG A 155 10.35 -5.27 20.14
CA ARG A 155 9.54 -4.72 19.04
C ARG A 155 8.80 -5.78 18.21
N LEU A 156 9.39 -6.97 18.05
CA LEU A 156 8.71 -8.08 17.36
C LEU A 156 7.69 -8.74 18.29
N GLU A 157 7.99 -8.77 19.59
CA GLU A 157 7.06 -9.20 20.65
C GLU A 157 5.73 -8.49 20.58
N SER A 158 5.77 -7.16 20.51
CA SER A 158 4.55 -6.36 20.50
C SER A 158 3.68 -6.66 19.28
N THR A 159 4.31 -6.87 18.11
CA THR A 159 3.61 -7.20 16.87
C THR A 159 2.96 -8.57 16.93
N ASP A 160 3.72 -9.59 17.34
CA ASP A 160 3.22 -10.96 17.36
C ASP A 160 2.14 -11.13 18.45
N ALA A 161 2.27 -10.42 19.58
CA ALA A 161 1.25 -10.35 20.62
C ALA A 161 -0.03 -9.61 20.16
N GLU A 162 0.09 -8.50 19.41
CA GLU A 162 -1.03 -7.80 18.79
C GLU A 162 -1.82 -8.74 17.86
N ILE A 163 -1.14 -9.48 16.97
CA ILE A 163 -1.78 -10.46 16.08
C ILE A 163 -2.49 -11.56 16.89
N ARG A 164 -1.85 -12.10 17.94
CA ARG A 164 -2.49 -13.13 18.80
C ARG A 164 -3.76 -12.61 19.46
N ASN A 165 -3.75 -11.39 20.00
CA ASN A 165 -4.92 -10.79 20.61
C ASN A 165 -6.04 -10.58 19.58
N ILE A 166 -5.72 -10.15 18.36
CA ILE A 166 -6.69 -10.01 17.26
C ILE A 166 -7.30 -11.37 16.90
N ILE A 167 -6.48 -12.40 16.75
CA ILE A 167 -6.97 -13.76 16.45
C ILE A 167 -7.94 -14.22 17.53
N LEU A 168 -7.56 -14.08 18.81
CA LEU A 168 -8.39 -14.51 19.93
C LEU A 168 -9.71 -13.73 19.98
N ARG A 169 -9.67 -12.41 19.75
CA ARG A 169 -10.89 -11.58 19.73
C ARG A 169 -11.80 -11.93 18.56
N VAL A 170 -11.27 -11.99 17.33
CA VAL A 170 -12.05 -12.33 16.12
C VAL A 170 -12.60 -13.74 16.18
N ALA A 171 -11.89 -14.67 16.82
CA ALA A 171 -12.34 -16.05 17.03
C ALA A 171 -13.36 -16.20 18.17
N GLY A 172 -13.79 -15.11 18.84
CA GLY A 172 -14.72 -15.16 19.96
C GLY A 172 -14.14 -15.77 21.24
N ARG A 173 -12.81 -15.89 21.35
CA ARG A 173 -12.10 -16.48 22.50
C ARG A 173 -11.57 -15.44 23.50
N MET A 174 -11.84 -14.17 23.24
CA MET A 174 -11.47 -13.04 24.08
C MET A 174 -12.63 -12.05 24.04
N THR A 175 -13.02 -11.53 25.20
CA THR A 175 -14.11 -10.56 25.28
C THR A 175 -13.68 -9.21 24.68
N PRO A 176 -14.63 -8.34 24.26
CA PRO A 176 -14.30 -7.00 23.80
C PRO A 176 -13.49 -6.20 24.83
N GLN A 177 -13.87 -6.31 26.11
CA GLN A 177 -13.21 -5.59 27.21
C GLN A 177 -11.79 -6.10 27.45
N GLU A 178 -11.59 -7.43 27.49
CA GLU A 178 -10.25 -8.03 27.63
C GLU A 178 -9.32 -7.62 26.48
N PHE A 179 -9.84 -7.60 25.24
CA PHE A 179 -9.07 -7.14 24.09
C PHE A 179 -8.68 -5.67 24.23
N ALA A 180 -9.63 -4.82 24.62
CA ALA A 180 -9.39 -3.40 24.81
C ALA A 180 -8.34 -3.13 25.89
N ASP A 181 -8.41 -3.82 27.03
CA ASP A 181 -7.47 -3.64 28.12
C ASP A 181 -6.06 -4.08 27.73
N ARG A 182 -5.90 -5.22 27.04
CA ARG A 182 -4.60 -5.67 26.52
C ARG A 182 -4.02 -4.72 25.48
N ALA A 183 -4.82 -4.21 24.55
CA ALA A 183 -4.37 -3.28 23.53
C ALA A 183 -3.88 -1.96 24.15
N ARG A 184 -4.59 -1.43 25.15
CA ARG A 184 -4.19 -0.24 25.90
C ARG A 184 -2.92 -0.49 26.71
N GLU A 185 -2.83 -1.63 27.39
CA GLU A 185 -1.65 -1.99 28.16
C GLU A 185 -0.40 -2.07 27.27
N GLN A 186 -0.49 -2.73 26.11
CA GLN A 186 0.59 -2.78 25.12
C GLN A 186 1.02 -1.38 24.65
N ALA A 187 0.06 -0.48 24.40
CA ALA A 187 0.36 0.89 24.00
C ALA A 187 1.10 1.69 25.10
N LEU A 188 0.78 1.42 26.37
CA LEU A 188 1.43 2.03 27.53
C LEU A 188 2.84 1.46 27.79
N GLN A 189 3.01 0.14 27.66
CA GLN A 189 4.27 -0.56 27.95
C GLN A 189 5.39 -0.22 26.97
N ALA A 190 5.09 0.31 25.78
CA ALA A 190 6.08 0.63 24.77
C ALA A 190 7.03 1.81 25.12
N GLY A 191 7.02 2.30 26.38
CA GLY A 191 8.11 3.08 26.98
C GLY A 191 8.33 4.49 26.44
N ASP A 192 7.28 5.16 25.92
CA ASP A 192 7.44 6.53 25.41
C ASP A 192 7.56 7.53 26.56
N THR A 193 8.66 8.27 26.56
CA THR A 193 8.90 9.36 27.52
C THR A 193 8.19 10.66 27.11
N VAL A 194 7.94 10.84 25.81
CA VAL A 194 7.29 12.04 25.27
C VAL A 194 5.78 11.84 25.21
N LYS A 195 5.04 12.70 25.92
CA LYS A 195 3.56 12.68 25.98
C LYS A 195 2.90 12.56 24.61
N PHE A 196 3.37 13.33 23.62
CA PHE A 196 2.83 13.30 22.25
C PHE A 196 2.86 11.90 21.61
N PHE A 197 3.97 11.16 21.75
CA PHE A 197 4.06 9.81 21.17
C PHE A 197 3.18 8.82 21.94
N ARG A 198 3.12 8.94 23.28
CA ARG A 198 2.22 8.15 24.12
C ARG A 198 0.76 8.35 23.74
N ASP A 199 0.29 9.60 23.67
CA ASP A 199 -1.09 9.95 23.32
C ASP A 199 -1.44 9.44 21.91
N ARG A 200 -0.51 9.58 20.95
CA ARG A 200 -0.67 9.04 19.60
C ARG A 200 -0.80 7.52 19.58
N ARG A 201 0.01 6.78 20.35
CA ARG A 201 -0.10 5.32 20.44
C ARG A 201 -1.40 4.87 21.09
N MET A 202 -1.84 5.56 22.14
CA MET A 202 -3.15 5.31 22.75
C MET A 202 -4.28 5.49 21.73
N GLN A 203 -4.25 6.57 20.95
CA GLN A 203 -5.24 6.78 19.91
C GLN A 203 -5.21 5.67 18.83
N ILE A 204 -4.03 5.19 18.43
CA ILE A 204 -3.90 4.07 17.49
C ILE A 204 -4.51 2.80 18.09
N ALA A 205 -4.32 2.54 19.39
CA ALA A 205 -4.92 1.41 20.09
C ALA A 205 -6.45 1.51 20.15
N GLU A 206 -7.01 2.68 20.46
CA GLU A 206 -8.48 2.88 20.42
C GLU A 206 -9.05 2.67 19.03
N ASP A 207 -8.39 3.18 17.99
CA ASP A 207 -8.83 2.96 16.61
C ASP A 207 -8.75 1.47 16.23
N LEU A 208 -7.74 0.74 16.71
CA LEU A 208 -7.61 -0.71 16.52
C LEU A 208 -8.73 -1.47 17.23
N ILE A 209 -9.09 -1.08 18.46
CA ILE A 209 -10.19 -1.67 19.22
C ILE A 209 -11.49 -1.59 18.42
N VAL A 210 -11.83 -0.40 17.93
CA VAL A 210 -13.06 -0.24 17.14
C VAL A 210 -12.98 -0.98 15.80
N ALA A 211 -11.82 -1.00 15.15
CA ALA A 211 -11.63 -1.74 13.90
C ALA A 211 -11.83 -3.25 14.07
N VAL A 212 -11.24 -3.84 15.11
CA VAL A 212 -11.36 -5.28 15.41
C VAL A 212 -12.78 -5.64 15.80
N GLU A 213 -13.47 -4.79 16.55
CA GLU A 213 -14.86 -5.02 16.93
C GLU A 213 -15.77 -5.06 15.69
N ARG A 214 -15.65 -4.07 14.80
CA ARG A 214 -16.43 -4.02 13.56
C ARG A 214 -16.21 -5.26 12.69
N VAL A 215 -14.96 -5.71 12.54
CA VAL A 215 -14.66 -6.92 11.75
C VAL A 215 -15.18 -8.18 12.45
N SER A 216 -15.13 -8.25 13.78
CA SER A 216 -15.65 -9.38 14.55
C SER A 216 -17.17 -9.51 14.39
N VAL A 217 -17.91 -8.40 14.53
CA VAL A 217 -19.37 -8.36 14.31
C VAL A 217 -19.72 -8.73 12.88
N GLN A 218 -19.01 -8.17 11.89
CA GLN A 218 -19.20 -8.53 10.48
C GLN A 218 -18.97 -10.03 10.25
N ALA A 219 -17.91 -10.61 10.82
CA ALA A 219 -17.60 -12.01 10.66
C ALA A 219 -18.68 -12.94 11.23
N VAL A 220 -19.24 -12.60 12.40
CA VAL A 220 -20.36 -13.33 13.00
C VAL A 220 -21.62 -13.20 12.13
N GLY A 221 -21.94 -11.99 11.68
CA GLY A 221 -23.11 -11.75 10.83
C GLY A 221 -23.08 -12.53 9.51
N GLU A 222 -21.92 -12.58 8.85
CA GLU A 222 -21.76 -13.37 7.62
C GLU A 222 -22.01 -14.87 7.83
N ILE A 223 -21.58 -15.43 8.97
CA ILE A 223 -21.80 -16.86 9.28
C ILE A 223 -23.26 -17.13 9.61
N LEU A 224 -23.89 -16.28 10.43
CA LEU A 224 -25.31 -16.43 10.77
C LEU A 224 -26.18 -16.38 9.51
N PHE A 225 -25.86 -15.47 8.59
CA PHE A 225 -26.53 -15.39 7.29
C PHE A 225 -26.34 -16.66 6.44
N GLN A 226 -25.12 -17.21 6.40
CA GLN A 226 -24.86 -18.47 5.70
C GLN A 226 -25.60 -19.66 6.33
N MET A 227 -25.68 -19.72 7.66
CA MET A 227 -26.42 -20.78 8.37
C MET A 227 -27.92 -20.69 8.09
N GLN A 228 -28.48 -19.48 8.00
CA GLN A 228 -29.88 -19.29 7.66
C GLN A 228 -30.20 -19.76 6.23
N LEU A 229 -29.37 -19.37 5.24
CA LEU A 229 -29.52 -19.85 3.86
C LEU A 229 -29.49 -21.38 3.76
N GLN A 230 -28.59 -22.03 4.52
CA GLN A 230 -28.52 -23.49 4.55
C GLN A 230 -29.75 -24.16 5.18
N GLN A 231 -30.41 -23.50 6.15
CA GLN A 231 -31.65 -24.00 6.76
C GLN A 231 -32.85 -23.84 5.81
N GLU A 232 -32.91 -22.75 5.04
CA GLU A 232 -33.97 -22.52 4.04
C GLU A 232 -33.88 -23.54 2.89
N ASP A 233 -32.67 -23.81 2.38
CA ASP A 233 -32.45 -24.84 1.35
C ASP A 233 -32.87 -26.23 1.85
N ALA A 234 -32.48 -26.60 3.07
CA ALA A 234 -32.80 -27.90 3.67
C ALA A 234 -34.30 -28.06 4.00
N GLY A 235 -35.03 -26.95 4.20
CA GLY A 235 -36.47 -26.96 4.46
C GLY A 235 -37.34 -27.08 3.21
N SER A 236 -36.80 -26.77 2.02
CA SER A 236 -37.59 -26.75 0.77
C SER A 236 -37.78 -28.12 0.11
N ASP A 237 -36.91 -29.10 0.40
CA ASP A 237 -36.94 -30.44 -0.22
C ASP A 237 -37.87 -31.47 0.48
N VAL A 238 -38.61 -31.07 1.51
CA VAL A 238 -39.49 -31.99 2.28
C VAL A 238 -40.97 -31.94 1.84
N ALA A 239 -41.33 -31.11 0.86
CA ALA A 239 -42.72 -30.90 0.45
C ALA A 239 -43.02 -31.33 -1.00
N LEU A 240 -42.62 -32.52 -1.47
CA LEU A 240 -43.21 -33.11 -2.68
C LEU A 240 -43.04 -34.64 -2.83
N THR A 241 -43.47 -35.41 -1.83
CA THR A 241 -43.81 -36.84 -2.03
C THR A 241 -45.08 -37.19 -1.26
N THR A 242 -46.21 -36.57 -1.63
CA THR A 242 -47.53 -37.11 -1.32
C THR A 242 -47.99 -37.93 -2.52
N THR A 243 -47.78 -39.23 -2.39
CA THR A 243 -48.32 -40.31 -3.22
C THR A 243 -49.78 -40.06 -3.55
N THR A 244 -50.09 -39.83 -4.82
CA THR A 244 -51.45 -39.82 -5.36
C THR A 244 -52.02 -41.23 -5.32
N GLY A 245 -52.85 -41.47 -4.30
CA GLY A 245 -53.90 -42.49 -4.34
C GLY A 245 -55.06 -41.96 -5.18
N ASP A 246 -55.41 -42.75 -6.19
CA ASP A 246 -56.52 -42.61 -7.12
C ASP A 246 -57.89 -42.60 -6.40
N VAL A 247 -58.90 -42.02 -7.08
CA VAL A 247 -60.37 -42.17 -6.93
C VAL A 247 -61.20 -40.89 -6.63
N SER A 248 -62.03 -40.59 -7.64
CA SER A 248 -63.39 -39.99 -7.63
C SER A 248 -63.60 -38.46 -7.66
N VAL A 249 -63.72 -37.98 -8.89
CA VAL A 249 -64.83 -37.19 -9.48
C VAL A 249 -65.93 -36.70 -8.54
N ASN A 250 -66.12 -35.37 -8.47
CA ASN A 250 -67.39 -34.65 -8.69
C ASN A 250 -67.14 -33.13 -8.62
N GLU A 251 -67.34 -32.45 -9.74
CA GLU A 251 -68.40 -31.45 -9.98
C GLU A 251 -68.00 -29.99 -9.66
N LEU A 252 -67.77 -29.26 -10.76
CA LEU A 252 -67.90 -27.82 -10.88
C LEU A 252 -69.36 -27.39 -10.60
N PRO A 253 -69.61 -26.12 -10.24
CA PRO A 253 -70.01 -25.19 -11.31
C PRO A 253 -69.45 -23.77 -11.21
N TYR A 254 -69.42 -23.14 -12.39
CA TYR A 254 -69.11 -21.75 -12.72
C TYR A 254 -69.98 -20.70 -12.01
N HIS A 255 -69.41 -19.50 -11.77
CA HIS A 255 -69.94 -18.17 -12.12
C HIS A 255 -68.83 -17.11 -11.92
N ASP A 256 -68.31 -16.52 -12.99
CA ASP A 256 -68.68 -15.22 -13.60
C ASP A 256 -68.18 -13.96 -12.85
N LYS A 257 -67.23 -13.27 -13.51
CA LYS A 257 -67.12 -11.82 -13.77
C LYS A 257 -67.27 -10.82 -12.61
N ASP A 258 -66.22 -10.05 -12.32
CA ASP A 258 -66.11 -8.65 -12.79
C ASP A 258 -64.84 -7.93 -12.27
N GLU A 259 -64.30 -7.11 -13.18
CA GLU A 259 -63.70 -5.77 -13.03
C GLU A 259 -62.91 -5.32 -11.78
N THR A 260 -61.71 -4.81 -12.08
CA THR A 260 -61.16 -3.52 -11.59
C THR A 260 -60.69 -3.43 -10.13
N THR A 261 -59.35 -3.38 -9.93
CA THR A 261 -58.67 -2.24 -9.27
C THR A 261 -57.15 -2.40 -9.33
N MET A 262 -56.50 -1.41 -9.94
CA MET A 262 -55.07 -1.12 -9.82
C MET A 262 -54.78 -0.61 -8.42
N SER A 263 -54.07 -1.38 -7.62
CA SER A 263 -53.54 -0.97 -6.32
C SER A 263 -52.03 -1.18 -6.32
N SER A 264 -51.30 -0.07 -6.27
CA SER A 264 -49.84 0.02 -6.13
C SER A 264 -49.32 -0.86 -4.99
N PRO A 265 -48.18 -1.58 -5.17
CA PRO A 265 -47.55 -2.25 -4.05
C PRO A 265 -46.95 -1.19 -3.11
N SER A 266 -47.52 -1.12 -1.91
CA SER A 266 -46.95 -0.41 -0.78
C SER A 266 -45.55 -0.96 -0.47
N SER A 267 -44.63 -0.03 -0.24
CA SER A 267 -43.27 -0.27 0.24
C SER A 267 -43.32 -1.11 1.52
N SER A 268 -42.97 -2.39 1.39
CA SER A 268 -42.70 -3.26 2.52
C SER A 268 -41.45 -2.74 3.23
N SER A 269 -41.67 -2.19 4.42
CA SER A 269 -40.60 -1.88 5.36
C SER A 269 -39.84 -3.18 5.65
N LEU A 270 -38.58 -3.22 5.19
CA LEU A 270 -37.61 -4.21 5.64
C LEU A 270 -37.56 -4.17 7.18
N PRO A 271 -37.64 -5.31 7.88
CA PRO A 271 -37.51 -5.34 9.32
C PRO A 271 -36.11 -4.82 9.70
N GLU A 272 -36.07 -3.72 10.45
CA GLU A 272 -34.85 -3.27 11.15
C GLU A 272 -34.48 -4.33 12.19
N HIS A 273 -33.72 -5.34 11.75
CA HIS A 273 -33.16 -6.34 12.64
C HIS A 273 -32.11 -5.66 13.53
N ASN A 274 -32.46 -5.54 14.81
CA ASN A 274 -31.61 -5.01 15.88
C ASN A 274 -30.44 -6.00 16.13
N LEU A 275 -29.44 -5.96 15.25
CA LEU A 275 -28.23 -6.81 15.24
C LEU A 275 -27.44 -6.77 16.56
N THR A 276 -27.66 -5.74 17.37
CA THR A 276 -27.02 -5.51 18.66
C THR A 276 -27.40 -6.54 19.74
N ALA A 277 -28.56 -7.20 19.64
CA ALA A 277 -29.00 -8.18 20.63
C ALA A 277 -28.44 -9.59 20.38
N VAL A 278 -28.07 -9.93 19.13
CA VAL A 278 -27.60 -11.28 18.75
C VAL A 278 -26.12 -11.50 19.12
N THR A 279 -25.39 -10.42 19.41
CA THR A 279 -23.97 -10.45 19.82
C THR A 279 -23.73 -10.66 21.31
N ASN A 280 -24.77 -10.75 22.14
CA ASN A 280 -24.64 -10.96 23.57
C ASN A 280 -24.24 -12.42 23.90
N ALA A 281 -22.93 -12.69 23.80
CA ALA A 281 -22.15 -13.77 24.44
C ALA A 281 -22.50 -15.25 24.18
N THR A 282 -23.74 -15.65 23.91
CA THR A 282 -24.13 -17.07 23.83
C THR A 282 -23.94 -17.69 22.44
N SER A 283 -24.07 -16.94 21.35
CA SER A 283 -23.92 -17.47 19.98
C SER A 283 -22.45 -17.69 19.58
N ALA A 284 -21.50 -16.97 20.18
CA ALA A 284 -20.08 -17.08 19.88
C ALA A 284 -19.44 -18.38 20.42
N GLN A 285 -20.06 -19.03 21.41
CA GLN A 285 -19.57 -20.31 21.93
C GLN A 285 -19.78 -21.49 20.97
N LEU A 286 -20.61 -21.33 19.93
CA LEU A 286 -20.94 -22.40 18.98
C LEU A 286 -20.14 -22.35 17.67
N LEU A 287 -19.50 -21.23 17.34
CA LEU A 287 -18.77 -21.09 16.08
C LEU A 287 -17.29 -21.39 16.28
N SER A 288 -16.78 -22.36 15.52
CA SER A 288 -15.35 -22.65 15.53
C SER A 288 -14.57 -21.40 15.04
N ALA A 289 -13.39 -21.15 15.60
CA ALA A 289 -12.50 -20.08 15.15
C ALA A 289 -12.21 -20.14 13.62
N ARG A 290 -12.29 -21.34 13.03
CA ARG A 290 -12.16 -21.59 11.58
C ARG A 290 -13.31 -21.01 10.76
N ALA A 291 -14.50 -20.85 11.35
CA ALA A 291 -15.62 -20.21 10.66
C ALA A 291 -15.41 -18.69 10.55
N LEU A 292 -14.80 -18.09 11.58
CA LEU A 292 -14.63 -16.63 11.68
C LEU A 292 -13.39 -16.12 10.95
N ILE A 293 -12.28 -16.87 10.97
CA ILE A 293 -11.06 -16.58 10.22
C ILE A 293 -10.99 -17.49 9.00
N ARG A 294 -11.09 -16.91 7.79
CA ARG A 294 -11.24 -17.67 6.55
C ARG A 294 -9.95 -18.36 6.10
N THR A 295 -8.79 -17.86 6.55
CA THR A 295 -7.49 -18.45 6.24
C THR A 295 -7.00 -19.39 7.36
N PRO A 296 -6.41 -20.56 7.02
CA PRO A 296 -5.77 -21.41 8.02
C PRO A 296 -4.32 -20.99 8.34
N TYR A 297 -3.86 -19.85 7.82
CA TYR A 297 -2.48 -19.37 7.95
C TYR A 297 -2.38 -17.93 8.45
N VAL A 298 -1.22 -17.60 9.01
CA VAL A 298 -0.75 -16.26 9.35
C VAL A 298 0.53 -16.00 8.55
N ASP A 299 0.59 -14.89 7.83
CA ASP A 299 1.79 -14.47 7.11
C ASP A 299 2.63 -13.59 8.06
N LEU A 300 3.67 -14.19 8.65
CA LEU A 300 4.58 -13.57 9.59
C LEU A 300 5.52 -12.60 8.86
N PHE A 301 5.38 -11.30 9.13
CA PHE A 301 6.22 -10.27 8.51
C PHE A 301 7.64 -10.29 9.05
N VAL A 302 8.65 -10.30 8.17
CA VAL A 302 10.08 -10.34 8.49
C VAL A 302 10.75 -9.04 8.05
N PRO A 303 10.88 -8.03 8.95
CA PRO A 303 11.36 -6.71 8.56
C PRO A 303 12.80 -6.72 8.02
N HIS A 304 13.67 -7.57 8.58
CA HIS A 304 15.07 -7.65 8.17
C HIS A 304 15.22 -8.06 6.70
N ALA A 305 14.30 -8.87 6.18
CA ALA A 305 14.33 -9.30 4.78
C ALA A 305 14.15 -8.16 3.78
N ILE A 306 13.59 -7.00 4.20
CA ILE A 306 13.46 -5.82 3.34
C ILE A 306 14.72 -4.96 3.37
N PHE A 307 15.30 -4.75 4.55
CA PHE A 307 16.30 -3.71 4.81
C PHE A 307 17.75 -4.22 4.97
N SER A 308 17.99 -5.53 4.94
CA SER A 308 19.35 -6.07 4.89
C SER A 308 20.04 -5.72 3.56
N SER A 309 21.36 -5.77 3.52
CA SER A 309 22.11 -5.61 2.26
C SER A 309 21.79 -6.78 1.33
N GLY A 310 21.40 -6.50 0.08
CA GLY A 310 20.83 -7.50 -0.82
C GLY A 310 19.39 -7.90 -0.46
N GLY A 311 18.74 -7.14 0.43
CA GLY A 311 17.38 -7.34 0.90
C GLY A 311 16.32 -7.01 -0.14
N GLY A 312 15.06 -6.97 0.28
CA GLY A 312 13.90 -6.76 -0.58
C GLY A 312 13.93 -5.43 -1.32
N LEU A 313 14.50 -4.36 -0.75
CA LEU A 313 14.62 -3.09 -1.44
C LEU A 313 15.60 -3.17 -2.63
N ASP A 314 16.78 -3.75 -2.42
CA ASP A 314 17.79 -3.92 -3.48
C ASP A 314 17.27 -4.85 -4.58
N ARG A 315 16.59 -5.95 -4.20
CA ARG A 315 15.96 -6.87 -5.15
C ARG A 315 14.86 -6.18 -5.97
N ALA A 316 14.02 -5.37 -5.33
CA ALA A 316 12.98 -4.62 -6.02
C ALA A 316 13.57 -3.59 -6.99
N GLU A 317 14.63 -2.87 -6.60
CA GLU A 317 15.31 -1.92 -7.49
C GLU A 317 15.91 -2.63 -8.71
N LEU A 318 16.61 -3.76 -8.53
CA LEU A 318 17.14 -4.57 -9.62
C LEU A 318 16.03 -5.08 -10.54
N GLN A 319 14.95 -5.60 -9.96
CA GLN A 319 13.79 -6.07 -10.70
C GLN A 319 13.16 -4.95 -11.54
N LEU A 320 13.03 -3.73 -10.99
CA LEU A 320 12.52 -2.60 -11.74
C LEU A 320 13.43 -2.24 -12.92
N GLN A 321 14.75 -2.19 -12.70
CA GLN A 321 15.71 -1.90 -13.77
C GLN A 321 15.66 -2.94 -14.88
N GLU A 322 15.56 -4.22 -14.53
CA GLU A 322 15.42 -5.33 -15.47
C GLU A 322 14.13 -5.20 -16.30
N LEU A 323 12.99 -4.94 -15.65
CA LEU A 323 11.71 -4.75 -16.34
C LEU A 323 11.75 -3.56 -17.30
N LEU A 324 12.33 -2.43 -16.89
CA LEU A 324 12.42 -1.25 -17.75
C LEU A 324 13.39 -1.43 -18.93
N THR A 325 14.36 -2.34 -18.81
CA THR A 325 15.31 -2.67 -19.88
C THR A 325 14.72 -3.69 -20.86
N ASN A 326 14.00 -4.68 -20.36
CA ASN A 326 13.55 -5.83 -21.14
C ASN A 326 12.14 -5.66 -21.73
N LEU A 327 11.30 -4.80 -21.15
CA LEU A 327 9.95 -4.58 -21.65
C LEU A 327 9.92 -3.53 -22.78
N PRO A 328 8.99 -3.67 -23.74
CA PRO A 328 8.74 -2.62 -24.72
C PRO A 328 8.46 -1.27 -24.04
N PRO A 329 8.94 -0.13 -24.60
CA PRO A 329 8.65 1.19 -24.05
C PRO A 329 7.16 1.52 -23.95
N THR A 330 6.29 0.80 -24.67
CA THR A 330 4.83 0.92 -24.66
C THR A 330 4.14 0.17 -23.52
N THR A 331 4.86 -0.64 -22.74
CA THR A 331 4.30 -1.43 -21.64
C THR A 331 4.46 -0.69 -20.32
N PRO A 332 3.39 -0.25 -19.64
CA PRO A 332 3.49 0.45 -18.36
C PRO A 332 4.12 -0.44 -17.28
N VAL A 333 4.81 0.19 -16.35
CA VAL A 333 5.45 -0.48 -15.20
C VAL A 333 5.04 0.25 -13.94
N SER A 334 4.85 -0.46 -12.82
CA SER A 334 4.48 0.17 -11.56
C SER A 334 5.50 -0.11 -10.46
N TRP A 335 5.82 0.95 -9.72
CA TRP A 335 6.58 0.90 -8.47
C TRP A 335 5.62 1.00 -7.29
N GLY A 336 5.45 -0.16 -6.66
CA GLY A 336 4.43 -0.46 -5.69
C GLY A 336 4.94 -0.49 -4.25
N ASN A 337 4.05 0.01 -3.40
CA ASN A 337 3.87 -0.36 -2.01
C ASN A 337 4.70 0.33 -0.92
N THR A 338 3.99 1.21 -0.21
CA THR A 338 4.36 1.91 1.03
C THR A 338 5.44 2.98 0.91
N ASN A 339 5.58 3.58 -0.27
CA ASN A 339 6.23 4.87 -0.40
C ASN A 339 5.53 5.90 0.49
N THR A 340 6.22 6.26 1.56
CA THR A 340 5.81 7.22 2.59
C THR A 340 6.80 8.37 2.75
N LYS A 341 7.92 8.31 2.02
CA LYS A 341 8.97 9.33 2.01
C LYS A 341 9.54 9.51 0.61
N PRO A 342 10.09 10.70 0.28
CA PRO A 342 10.75 10.95 -0.99
C PRO A 342 11.85 9.94 -1.32
N ALA A 343 12.67 9.58 -0.34
CA ALA A 343 13.76 8.63 -0.52
C ALA A 343 13.33 7.23 -0.97
N GLU A 344 12.09 6.81 -0.66
CA GLU A 344 11.61 5.44 -0.92
C GLU A 344 11.26 5.23 -2.41
N TYR A 345 10.99 6.31 -3.17
CA TYR A 345 10.70 6.24 -4.61
C TYR A 345 11.80 6.85 -5.50
N VAL A 346 12.96 7.20 -4.94
CA VAL A 346 14.10 7.72 -5.73
C VAL A 346 14.62 6.68 -6.72
N ALA A 347 14.68 5.40 -6.33
CA ALA A 347 15.10 4.31 -7.21
C ALA A 347 14.22 4.26 -8.48
N ALA A 348 12.90 4.36 -8.30
CA ALA A 348 11.95 4.39 -9.41
C ALA A 348 12.13 5.59 -10.34
N LEU A 349 12.35 6.78 -9.78
CA LEU A 349 12.62 7.98 -10.59
C LEU A 349 13.93 7.88 -11.38
N ARG A 350 14.99 7.31 -10.79
CA ARG A 350 16.26 7.07 -11.51
C ARG A 350 16.08 6.06 -12.64
N ALA A 351 15.36 4.98 -12.37
CA ALA A 351 15.11 3.94 -13.35
C ALA A 351 14.26 4.48 -14.52
N ALA A 352 13.22 5.28 -14.22
CA ALA A 352 12.41 5.98 -15.23
C ALA A 352 13.22 6.98 -16.06
N GLN A 353 14.07 7.80 -15.42
CA GLN A 353 14.99 8.70 -16.10
C GLN A 353 15.91 7.95 -17.08
N THR A 354 16.51 6.84 -16.61
CA THR A 354 17.45 6.03 -17.41
C THR A 354 16.75 5.39 -18.61
N ALA A 355 15.52 4.92 -18.41
CA ALA A 355 14.70 4.33 -19.47
C ALA A 355 14.05 5.38 -20.39
N GLY A 356 14.17 6.68 -20.09
CA GLY A 356 13.53 7.75 -20.84
C GLY A 356 12.00 7.67 -20.82
N ARG A 357 11.41 7.22 -19.71
CA ARG A 357 9.96 7.03 -19.55
C ARG A 357 9.34 8.09 -18.65
N PRO A 358 8.11 8.54 -18.95
CA PRO A 358 7.40 9.48 -18.08
C PRO A 358 7.00 8.80 -16.77
N VAL A 359 6.74 9.59 -15.75
CA VAL A 359 6.35 9.15 -14.41
C VAL A 359 4.98 9.74 -14.06
N LYS A 360 4.11 8.92 -13.48
CA LYS A 360 2.82 9.36 -12.96
C LYS A 360 2.63 8.88 -11.52
N PHE A 361 2.33 9.79 -10.60
CA PHE A 361 2.11 9.43 -9.21
C PHE A 361 0.63 9.15 -8.95
N ILE A 362 0.36 8.10 -8.18
CA ILE A 362 -0.97 7.78 -7.65
C ILE A 362 -0.90 7.96 -6.14
N ALA A 363 -1.30 9.13 -5.66
CA ALA A 363 -1.09 9.58 -4.30
C ALA A 363 -2.38 9.67 -3.48
N TRP A 364 -2.31 9.17 -2.24
CA TRP A 364 -3.43 9.10 -1.31
C TRP A 364 -3.98 10.49 -0.97
N GLY A 365 -5.30 10.67 -1.11
CA GLY A 365 -5.98 11.96 -0.86
C GLY A 365 -5.69 13.05 -1.89
N VAL A 366 -4.93 12.75 -2.96
CA VAL A 366 -4.60 13.68 -4.04
C VAL A 366 -5.16 13.16 -5.36
N SER A 367 -4.82 11.91 -5.71
CA SER A 367 -5.31 11.29 -6.94
C SER A 367 -6.79 10.91 -6.80
N PRO A 368 -7.61 11.08 -7.85
CA PRO A 368 -9.05 10.80 -7.81
C PRO A 368 -9.36 9.33 -7.46
N PHE A 369 -8.47 8.42 -7.85
CA PHE A 369 -8.62 6.97 -7.64
C PHE A 369 -8.14 6.47 -6.27
N LEU A 370 -7.44 7.29 -5.50
CA LEU A 370 -6.90 6.91 -4.19
C LEU A 370 -7.37 7.90 -3.12
N PRO A 371 -8.65 7.88 -2.74
CA PRO A 371 -9.22 8.87 -1.83
C PRO A 371 -8.59 8.79 -0.44
N TYR A 372 -8.70 9.88 0.31
CA TYR A 372 -8.34 9.90 1.72
C TYR A 372 -9.23 8.93 2.51
N VAL A 373 -8.64 8.19 3.44
CA VAL A 373 -9.33 7.16 4.24
C VAL A 373 -8.88 7.28 5.68
N SER A 374 -9.81 7.36 6.64
CA SER A 374 -9.43 7.52 8.04
C SER A 374 -8.54 6.38 8.55
N ARG A 375 -7.68 6.66 9.55
CA ARG A 375 -6.83 5.63 10.18
C ARG A 375 -7.64 4.44 10.69
N GLN A 376 -8.79 4.69 11.28
CA GLN A 376 -9.72 3.65 11.73
C GLN A 376 -10.16 2.74 10.58
N GLU A 377 -10.48 3.30 9.42
CA GLU A 377 -10.86 2.51 8.24
C GLU A 377 -9.66 1.76 7.66
N LEU A 378 -8.45 2.34 7.65
CA LEU A 378 -7.23 1.62 7.26
C LEU A 378 -6.96 0.40 8.17
N LEU A 379 -7.14 0.55 9.48
CA LEU A 379 -7.02 -0.54 10.45
C LEU A 379 -8.12 -1.59 10.25
N ARG A 380 -9.38 -1.17 10.02
CA ARG A 380 -10.48 -2.09 9.71
C ARG A 380 -10.17 -2.94 8.47
N ARG A 381 -9.69 -2.31 7.40
CA ARG A 381 -9.25 -3.00 6.18
C ARG A 381 -8.07 -3.93 6.45
N THR A 382 -7.15 -3.56 7.34
CA THR A 382 -6.01 -4.40 7.73
C THR A 382 -6.47 -5.66 8.48
N VAL A 383 -7.39 -5.52 9.45
CA VAL A 383 -7.96 -6.66 10.18
C VAL A 383 -8.81 -7.54 9.26
N SER A 384 -9.58 -6.95 8.35
CA SER A 384 -10.33 -7.69 7.33
C SER A 384 -9.41 -8.44 6.36
N LYS A 385 -8.32 -7.81 5.90
CA LYS A 385 -7.28 -8.45 5.09
C LYS A 385 -6.65 -9.63 5.83
N PHE A 386 -6.35 -9.47 7.12
CA PHE A 386 -5.85 -10.56 7.95
C PHE A 386 -6.83 -11.72 8.03
N ARG A 387 -8.10 -11.45 8.36
CA ARG A 387 -9.16 -12.47 8.42
C ARG A 387 -9.24 -13.30 7.14
N ASN A 388 -9.08 -12.66 5.98
CA ASN A 388 -9.26 -13.30 4.68
C ASN A 388 -7.98 -13.97 4.14
N THR A 389 -6.80 -13.41 4.41
CA THR A 389 -5.55 -13.81 3.74
C THR A 389 -4.45 -14.28 4.68
N GLY A 390 -4.54 -13.95 5.97
CA GLY A 390 -3.49 -14.19 6.97
C GLY A 390 -2.45 -13.07 7.04
N ARG A 391 -2.48 -12.11 6.12
CA ARG A 391 -1.57 -10.96 6.11
C ARG A 391 -2.08 -9.86 7.04
N TYR A 392 -1.27 -9.52 8.03
CA TYR A 392 -1.52 -8.42 8.94
C TYR A 392 -0.39 -7.39 8.91
N ILE A 393 -0.74 -6.12 9.13
CA ILE A 393 0.21 -5.02 9.23
C ILE A 393 -0.01 -4.37 10.59
N PRO A 394 1.03 -4.22 11.43
CA PRO A 394 0.85 -3.73 12.79
C PRO A 394 0.17 -2.37 12.84
N ALA A 395 -0.73 -2.16 13.79
CA ALA A 395 -1.48 -0.93 13.92
C ALA A 395 -0.56 0.29 14.09
N GLY A 396 0.51 0.12 14.87
CA GLY A 396 1.58 1.12 15.00
C GLY A 396 2.25 1.47 13.67
N ALA A 397 2.50 0.48 12.81
CA ALA A 397 3.09 0.68 11.48
C ALA A 397 2.11 1.41 10.54
N VAL A 398 0.83 1.05 10.54
CA VAL A 398 -0.22 1.75 9.79
C VAL A 398 -0.32 3.21 10.23
N GLY A 399 -0.40 3.47 11.54
CA GLY A 399 -0.50 4.82 12.09
C GLY A 399 0.76 5.67 11.84
N ALA A 400 1.95 5.06 11.88
CA ALA A 400 3.19 5.73 11.52
C ALA A 400 3.25 6.06 10.03
N ALA A 401 2.88 5.11 9.16
CA ALA A 401 2.84 5.31 7.71
C ALA A 401 1.85 6.39 7.30
N ALA A 402 0.62 6.38 7.83
CA ALA A 402 -0.39 7.39 7.57
C ALA A 402 0.14 8.80 7.86
N GLY A 403 0.70 9.02 9.07
CA GLY A 403 1.24 10.34 9.42
C GLY A 403 2.45 10.77 8.56
N ARG A 404 3.25 9.83 8.04
CA ARG A 404 4.32 10.15 7.09
C ARG A 404 3.78 10.59 5.73
N VAL A 405 2.74 9.91 5.24
CA VAL A 405 2.09 10.26 3.97
C VAL A 405 1.36 11.59 4.08
N GLU A 406 0.63 11.86 5.18
CA GLU A 406 0.01 13.17 5.44
C GLU A 406 1.03 14.30 5.41
N TRP A 407 2.20 14.07 6.03
CA TRP A 407 3.29 15.02 5.99
C TRP A 407 3.82 15.22 4.57
N LEU A 408 4.01 14.13 3.81
CA LEU A 408 4.50 14.17 2.42
C LEU A 408 3.55 14.95 1.51
N ILE A 409 2.24 14.69 1.61
CA ILE A 409 1.21 15.42 0.84
C ILE A 409 1.21 16.91 1.21
N ARG A 410 1.32 17.24 2.51
CA ARG A 410 1.40 18.63 2.96
C ARG A 410 2.62 19.36 2.41
N GLU A 411 3.78 18.70 2.36
CA GLU A 411 4.98 19.30 1.76
C GLU A 411 4.85 19.42 0.23
N ALA A 412 4.23 18.44 -0.44
CA ALA A 412 3.97 18.53 -1.87
C ALA A 412 3.04 19.71 -2.19
N ALA A 413 1.96 19.89 -1.43
CA ALA A 413 1.05 21.04 -1.58
C ALA A 413 1.76 22.39 -1.39
N LYS A 414 2.75 22.47 -0.48
CA LYS A 414 3.57 23.69 -0.34
C LYS A 414 4.47 23.92 -1.54
N GLU A 415 5.03 22.88 -2.14
CA GLU A 415 5.82 23.03 -3.37
C GLU A 415 4.92 23.43 -4.55
N VAL A 416 3.69 22.89 -4.65
CA VAL A 416 2.68 23.35 -5.63
C VAL A 416 2.38 24.84 -5.45
N GLY A 417 2.15 25.30 -4.23
CA GLY A 417 1.89 26.73 -3.97
C GLY A 417 3.01 27.65 -4.45
N LYS A 418 4.28 27.23 -4.31
CA LYS A 418 5.42 28.01 -4.83
C LYS A 418 5.49 28.05 -6.35
N LEU A 419 5.02 27.00 -7.03
CA LEU A 419 4.96 26.98 -8.49
C LEU A 419 3.92 28.00 -8.99
N LEU A 420 2.75 28.03 -8.33
CA LEU A 420 1.67 28.98 -8.64
C LEU A 420 2.07 30.44 -8.34
N ASP A 421 2.73 30.69 -7.21
CA ASP A 421 3.20 32.05 -6.86
C ASP A 421 4.23 32.57 -7.89
N GLY A 422 5.01 31.67 -8.50
CA GLY A 422 5.93 32.00 -9.58
C GLY A 422 5.22 32.35 -10.90
N GLU A 423 4.09 31.71 -11.19
CA GLU A 423 3.27 31.97 -12.38
C GLU A 423 2.49 33.29 -12.26
N ILE A 424 1.91 33.57 -11.09
CA ILE A 424 1.16 34.82 -10.85
C ILE A 424 2.05 36.05 -11.01
N ALA A 425 3.30 35.97 -10.56
CA ALA A 425 4.28 37.05 -10.76
C ALA A 425 4.61 37.32 -12.25
N MET A 426 4.26 36.41 -13.17
CA MET A 426 4.47 36.58 -14.61
C MET A 426 3.20 36.93 -15.40
N ASN A 427 1.99 36.73 -14.83
CA ASN A 427 0.72 36.81 -15.56
C ASN A 427 -0.23 37.96 -15.17
N GLU A 428 0.19 38.93 -14.36
CA GLU A 428 -0.60 40.14 -14.02
C GLU A 428 -1.00 41.05 -15.22
N ASN A 429 -0.69 40.67 -16.47
CA ASN A 429 -0.92 41.49 -17.66
C ASN A 429 -2.04 41.02 -18.61
N ASP A 430 -2.75 39.91 -18.35
CA ASP A 430 -3.74 39.40 -19.30
C ASP A 430 -5.11 39.14 -18.65
N SER A 431 -6.02 40.12 -18.77
CA SER A 431 -7.37 40.10 -18.21
C SER A 431 -8.42 39.95 -19.31
N ARG A 432 -8.77 38.72 -19.70
CA ARG A 432 -9.92 38.48 -20.60
C ARG A 432 -10.74 37.22 -20.28
N GLN A 433 -11.95 37.53 -19.76
CA GLN A 433 -13.28 36.98 -20.03
C GLN A 433 -13.53 35.45 -20.05
N ASP A 434 -14.27 35.04 -19.02
CA ASP A 434 -14.97 33.77 -18.80
C ASP A 434 -16.20 33.62 -19.72
N ASP A 435 -16.45 32.40 -20.23
CA ASP A 435 -17.77 31.87 -20.60
C ASP A 435 -17.70 30.37 -21.02
N ASP A 436 -17.27 29.44 -20.14
CA ASP A 436 -17.64 28.00 -20.28
C ASP A 436 -17.39 27.17 -19.00
N ALA A 437 -18.45 26.89 -18.21
CA ALA A 437 -18.31 26.38 -16.84
C ALA A 437 -18.21 24.85 -16.68
N THR A 438 -18.39 24.04 -17.74
CA THR A 438 -18.52 22.58 -17.59
C THR A 438 -17.36 21.76 -18.16
N ALA A 439 -16.60 22.28 -19.13
CA ALA A 439 -15.34 21.69 -19.57
C ALA A 439 -14.17 21.98 -18.59
N LEU A 440 -14.34 22.95 -17.69
CA LEU A 440 -13.31 23.38 -16.73
C LEU A 440 -13.01 22.34 -15.65
N ASP A 441 -13.99 21.57 -15.15
CA ASP A 441 -13.77 20.70 -13.97
C ASP A 441 -12.81 19.53 -14.23
N ASN A 442 -12.80 18.98 -15.46
CA ASN A 442 -11.87 17.91 -15.84
C ASN A 442 -10.46 18.43 -16.14
N ASN A 443 -10.33 19.60 -16.77
CA ASN A 443 -9.04 20.20 -17.05
C ASN A 443 -8.35 20.69 -15.77
N TYR A 444 -9.10 21.32 -14.86
CA TYR A 444 -8.58 21.75 -13.55
C TYR A 444 -8.00 20.57 -12.75
N ARG A 445 -8.70 19.42 -12.76
CA ARG A 445 -8.21 18.22 -12.08
C ARG A 445 -6.92 17.66 -12.69
N SER A 446 -6.78 17.70 -14.01
CA SER A 446 -5.58 17.23 -14.69
C SER A 446 -4.37 18.15 -14.44
N GLU A 447 -4.58 19.47 -14.44
CA GLU A 447 -3.52 20.43 -14.14
C GLU A 447 -3.04 20.31 -12.70
N ASP A 448 -3.97 20.16 -11.75
CA ASP A 448 -3.64 19.96 -10.34
C ASP A 448 -2.86 18.65 -10.14
N GLU A 449 -3.26 17.57 -10.81
CA GLU A 449 -2.55 16.29 -10.74
C GLU A 449 -1.11 16.42 -11.26
N HIS A 450 -0.90 17.10 -12.39
CA HIS A 450 0.44 17.33 -12.93
C HIS A 450 1.29 18.16 -11.96
N LYS A 451 0.76 19.25 -11.40
CA LYS A 451 1.47 20.07 -10.39
C LYS A 451 1.90 19.23 -9.18
N PHE A 452 1.06 18.31 -8.71
CA PHE A 452 1.43 17.37 -7.65
C PHE A 452 2.51 16.37 -8.09
N ASN A 453 2.47 15.87 -9.33
CA ASN A 453 3.53 14.99 -9.87
C ASN A 453 4.90 15.70 -9.88
N VAL A 454 4.94 16.96 -10.34
CA VAL A 454 6.15 17.81 -10.32
C VAL A 454 6.61 18.01 -8.88
N ALA A 455 5.71 18.33 -7.95
CA ALA A 455 6.04 18.52 -6.54
C ALA A 455 6.63 17.25 -5.89
N PHE A 456 6.05 16.07 -6.12
CA PHE A 456 6.59 14.81 -5.58
C PHE A 456 7.98 14.47 -6.14
N ALA A 457 8.21 14.72 -7.42
CA ALA A 457 9.53 14.58 -8.05
C ALA A 457 10.54 15.57 -7.43
N ALA A 458 10.16 16.83 -7.25
CA ALA A 458 10.99 17.88 -6.66
C ALA A 458 11.42 17.54 -5.22
N LEU A 459 10.50 17.01 -4.40
CA LEU A 459 10.83 16.55 -3.03
C LEU A 459 11.86 15.42 -3.01
N ALA A 460 11.90 14.59 -4.06
CA ALA A 460 12.89 13.53 -4.25
C ALA A 460 14.19 14.00 -4.93
N GLY A 461 14.30 15.28 -5.32
CA GLY A 461 15.47 15.85 -5.97
C GLY A 461 15.49 15.72 -7.50
N PHE A 462 14.32 15.64 -8.13
CA PHE A 462 14.13 15.56 -9.58
C PHE A 462 13.33 16.75 -10.09
N ALA A 463 13.68 17.26 -11.27
CA ALA A 463 12.80 18.08 -12.08
C ALA A 463 11.91 17.17 -12.93
N MET A 464 10.70 17.61 -13.27
CA MET A 464 9.77 16.91 -14.14
C MET A 464 9.28 17.88 -15.21
N ASP A 465 9.26 17.44 -16.48
CA ASP A 465 8.70 18.21 -17.61
C ASP A 465 7.19 17.97 -17.79
N GLU A 466 6.56 18.66 -18.74
CA GLU A 466 5.13 18.58 -19.04
C GLU A 466 4.71 17.17 -19.48
N GLU A 467 5.61 16.43 -20.13
CA GLU A 467 5.37 15.03 -20.51
C GLU A 467 5.52 14.05 -19.33
N GLY A 468 5.97 14.51 -18.17
CA GLY A 468 6.18 13.72 -16.97
C GLY A 468 7.54 13.01 -16.91
N ARG A 469 8.48 13.32 -17.81
CA ARG A 469 9.84 12.77 -17.76
C ARG A 469 10.62 13.48 -16.67
N VAL A 470 11.51 12.74 -16.00
CA VAL A 470 12.21 13.23 -14.82
C VAL A 470 13.72 13.34 -15.06
N VAL A 471 14.33 14.40 -14.52
CA VAL A 471 15.78 14.63 -14.56
C VAL A 471 16.26 14.94 -13.15
N ARG A 472 17.24 14.17 -12.67
CA ARG A 472 17.84 14.41 -11.35
C ARG A 472 18.56 15.76 -11.31
N ILE A 473 18.13 16.63 -10.39
CA ILE A 473 18.70 17.97 -10.17
C ILE A 473 19.50 18.08 -8.86
N ALA A 474 19.18 17.26 -7.87
CA ALA A 474 19.80 17.32 -6.55
C ALA A 474 19.75 15.98 -5.80
N GLN A 475 20.33 15.94 -4.60
CA GLN A 475 20.07 14.86 -3.66
C GLN A 475 18.69 15.04 -2.99
N PRO A 476 18.01 13.94 -2.59
CA PRO A 476 16.69 14.02 -1.97
C PRO A 476 16.72 14.83 -0.68
N ARG A 477 15.70 15.68 -0.46
CA ARG A 477 15.58 16.42 0.81
C ARG A 477 15.13 15.46 1.91
N THR A 478 16.02 15.15 2.86
CA THR A 478 15.63 14.32 4.02
C THR A 478 14.92 15.18 5.09
N PRO A 479 13.79 14.74 5.66
CA PRO A 479 13.02 15.51 6.65
C PRO A 479 13.85 15.94 7.88
N ASN A 480 14.84 15.15 8.26
CA ASN A 480 15.62 15.37 9.49
C ASN A 480 16.79 16.34 9.34
N GLN A 481 17.16 16.76 8.12
CA GLN A 481 18.29 17.69 7.94
C GLN A 481 17.98 19.12 8.39
N ARG A 482 16.69 19.50 8.56
CA ARG A 482 16.31 20.86 8.98
C ARG A 482 16.50 21.17 10.47
N PHE A 483 16.64 20.16 11.35
CA PHE A 483 16.71 20.41 12.79
C PHE A 483 18.13 20.66 13.34
N HIS A 484 19.19 20.37 12.59
CA HIS A 484 20.57 20.48 13.12
C HIS A 484 21.43 21.59 12.49
N SER A 485 21.02 22.25 11.40
CA SER A 485 21.92 23.16 10.67
C SER A 485 21.89 24.64 11.08
N LYS A 486 21.07 25.07 12.06
CA LYS A 486 21.01 26.50 12.47
C LYS A 486 21.47 26.84 13.89
N LYS A 487 22.35 26.03 14.49
CA LYS A 487 23.14 26.42 15.69
C LYS A 487 24.64 26.44 15.41
N GLY A 488 25.02 26.98 14.24
CA GLY A 488 26.36 27.48 14.02
C GLY A 488 26.58 28.75 14.83
N LYS A 489 27.25 28.58 15.98
CA LYS A 489 27.73 29.62 16.89
C LYS A 489 28.50 30.72 16.15
N GLY A 490 27.87 31.85 15.90
CA GLY A 490 28.55 33.14 15.79
C GLY A 490 29.08 33.56 17.16
N ARG A 491 30.08 32.85 17.69
CA ARG A 491 30.79 33.27 18.91
C ARG A 491 31.90 34.21 18.46
N ASN A 492 31.58 35.50 18.41
CA ASN A 492 32.54 36.59 18.30
C ASN A 492 33.59 36.43 19.39
N LYS A 493 34.80 36.03 19.00
CA LYS A 493 36.00 36.03 19.84
C LYS A 493 36.52 37.46 19.81
N LYS A 494 35.94 38.34 20.63
CA LYS A 494 36.48 39.69 20.86
C LYS A 494 37.59 39.58 21.90
N ASP A 495 38.75 40.09 21.52
CA ASP A 495 39.97 40.22 22.30
C ASP A 495 39.73 40.75 23.72
N SER A 496 40.29 40.06 24.72
CA SER A 496 40.64 40.65 26.01
C SER A 496 42.14 40.48 26.24
N LYS A 497 42.92 41.37 25.62
CA LYS A 497 44.23 41.77 26.12
C LYS A 497 44.04 42.64 27.37
N ASP A 498 45.03 42.57 28.25
CA ASP A 498 45.27 43.45 29.40
C ASP A 498 44.37 43.34 30.63
N ARG A 499 44.92 42.72 31.68
CA ARG A 499 45.52 43.47 32.81
C ARG A 499 46.21 42.52 33.80
N ARG A 500 47.54 42.49 33.75
CA ARG A 500 48.41 42.22 34.91
C ARG A 500 48.45 43.48 35.79
N LYS A 501 48.05 43.35 37.05
CA LYS A 501 48.50 44.13 38.22
C LYS A 501 48.45 43.15 39.39
N VAL A 502 49.56 42.57 39.85
CA VAL A 502 50.65 43.11 40.69
C VAL A 502 50.19 43.46 42.12
N ARG A 503 50.88 42.80 43.07
CA ARG A 503 51.04 43.06 44.52
C ARG A 503 49.84 42.75 45.42
N ALA A 504 50.00 42.23 46.63
CA ALA A 504 51.17 41.78 47.41
C ALA A 504 50.66 40.73 48.42
#